data_AF-A0A7S1ASJ6-F1
#
_entry.id   AF-A0A7S1ASJ6-F1
#
_cell.length_a   1.000
_cell.length_b   1.000
_cell.length_c   1.000
_cell.angle_alpha   90.00
_cell.angle_beta   90.00
_cell.angle_gamma   90.00
#
_symmetry.space_group_name_H-M   'P 1'
#
loop_
_entity.id
_entity.type
_entity.pdbx_description
1 polymer ?
#
loop_
_entity_poly.entity_id
_entity_poly.type
_entity_poly.pdbx_seq_one_letter_code
_entity_poly.pdbx_strand_id
1 'polypeptide(L)'
;YFSEVLHHVVNMMGLLMFILWLNHIFGCAWFMIAANTSGDTGFSWTGKTYGIEQTYKASGGLFQYFTAFHWALTQMTPGSMSVEPQNSVERIFNIACLILGLAFFSSVISSMTATLTQIKMLRQEREKVILTLDKFLRRKAISREVALNVRKQVFQRMTQRKPLEMVD
;
A
#
# COMPACT_ATOMS: atom_id res chain seq x y z
N TYR A 1 12.00 -16.55 -10.57
CA TYR A 1 12.28 -15.11 -10.51
C TYR A 1 11.17 -14.30 -11.17
N PHE A 2 10.94 -14.40 -12.49
CA PHE A 2 9.87 -13.64 -13.18
C PHE A 2 8.45 -13.90 -12.61
N SER A 3 8.11 -15.16 -12.33
CA SER A 3 6.82 -15.54 -11.71
C SER A 3 6.61 -14.95 -10.30
N GLU A 4 7.66 -14.79 -9.51
CA GLU A 4 7.55 -14.23 -8.15
C GLU A 4 7.37 -12.71 -8.19
N VAL A 5 8.16 -12.03 -9.03
CA VAL A 5 8.01 -10.58 -9.27
C VAL A 5 6.60 -10.29 -9.82
N LEU A 6 6.13 -11.09 -10.78
CA LEU A 6 4.79 -10.97 -11.34
C LEU A 6 3.71 -11.14 -10.27
N HIS A 7 3.81 -12.16 -9.42
CA HIS A 7 2.87 -12.37 -8.32
C HIS A 7 2.84 -11.21 -7.33
N HIS A 8 4.01 -10.66 -6.96
CA HIS A 8 4.08 -9.47 -6.09
C HIS A 8 3.46 -8.23 -6.73
N VAL A 9 3.71 -8.02 -8.03
CA VAL A 9 3.12 -6.90 -8.78
C VAL A 9 1.61 -7.04 -8.91
N VAL A 10 1.10 -8.24 -9.20
CA VAL A 10 -0.35 -8.53 -9.28
C VAL A 10 -1.03 -8.26 -7.93
N ASN A 11 -0.46 -8.73 -6.83
CA ASN A 11 -1.02 -8.47 -5.49
C ASN A 11 -1.02 -6.98 -5.15
N MET A 12 0.03 -6.26 -5.53
CA MET A 12 0.10 -4.81 -5.33
C MET A 12 -0.94 -4.06 -6.17
N MET A 13 -1.14 -4.46 -7.43
CA MET A 13 -2.21 -3.90 -8.28
C MET A 13 -3.59 -4.21 -7.71
N GLY A 14 -3.82 -5.44 -7.22
CA GLY A 14 -5.08 -5.82 -6.57
C GLY A 14 -5.39 -4.97 -5.34
N LEU A 15 -4.38 -4.71 -4.50
CA LEU A 15 -4.52 -3.82 -3.35
C LEU A 15 -4.86 -2.39 -3.76
N LEU A 16 -4.19 -1.84 -4.79
CA LEU A 16 -4.48 -0.50 -5.30
C LEU A 16 -5.91 -0.39 -5.84
N MET A 17 -6.36 -1.38 -6.60
CA MET A 17 -7.74 -1.41 -7.12
C MET A 17 -8.76 -1.50 -6.00
N PHE A 18 -8.49 -2.29 -4.96
CA PHE A 18 -9.33 -2.37 -3.78
C PHE A 18 -9.42 -1.03 -3.04
N ILE A 19 -8.30 -0.30 -2.91
CA ILE A 19 -8.27 1.05 -2.33
C ILE A 19 -9.14 2.00 -3.15
N LEU A 20 -8.96 2.04 -4.47
CA LEU A 20 -9.75 2.91 -5.34
C LEU A 20 -11.25 2.60 -5.25
N TRP A 21 -11.61 1.31 -5.19
CA TRP A 21 -12.99 0.88 -5.03
C TRP A 21 -13.58 1.29 -3.68
N LEU A 22 -12.87 1.08 -2.56
CA LEU A 22 -13.35 1.54 -1.24
C LEU A 22 -13.56 3.06 -1.20
N ASN A 23 -12.65 3.83 -1.79
CA ASN A 23 -12.77 5.29 -1.87
C ASN A 23 -13.95 5.73 -2.73
N HIS A 24 -14.29 4.99 -3.79
CA HIS A 24 -15.51 5.23 -4.55
C HIS A 24 -16.76 5.04 -3.68
N ILE A 25 -16.82 3.96 -2.88
CA ILE A 25 -17.94 3.71 -1.97
C ILE A 25 -18.06 4.81 -0.91
N PHE A 26 -16.95 5.17 -0.23
CA PHE A 26 -16.96 6.22 0.79
C PHE A 26 -17.28 7.61 0.22
N GLY A 27 -16.74 7.96 -0.95
CA GLY A 27 -17.04 9.21 -1.63
C GLY A 27 -18.51 9.31 -2.07
N CYS A 28 -19.06 8.24 -2.64
CA CYS A 28 -20.48 8.21 -3.02
C CYS A 28 -21.41 8.26 -1.80
N ALA A 29 -21.06 7.55 -0.71
CA ALA A 29 -21.80 7.62 0.54
C ALA A 29 -21.77 9.03 1.15
N TRP A 30 -20.61 9.70 1.11
CA TRP A 30 -20.47 11.08 1.57
C TRP A 30 -21.33 12.07 0.77
N PHE A 31 -21.31 11.95 -0.55
CA PHE A 31 -22.17 12.75 -1.42
C PHE A 31 -23.65 12.47 -1.15
N MET A 32 -24.03 11.21 -0.94
CA MET A 32 -25.41 10.82 -0.63
C MET A 32 -25.90 11.39 0.70
N ILE A 33 -25.05 11.40 1.74
CA ILE A 33 -25.37 12.01 3.04
C ILE A 33 -25.68 13.50 2.86
N ALA A 34 -24.82 14.21 2.12
CA ALA A 34 -24.98 15.62 1.81
C ALA A 34 -26.23 15.94 0.98
N ALA A 35 -26.60 15.06 0.05
CA ALA A 35 -27.74 15.25 -0.82
C ALA A 35 -29.10 15.00 -0.11
N ASN A 36 -29.14 14.10 0.87
CA ASN A 36 -30.39 13.64 1.49
C ASN A 36 -30.63 14.18 2.91
N THR A 37 -29.64 14.84 3.53
CA THR A 37 -29.74 15.31 4.91
C THR A 37 -29.63 16.82 4.95
N SER A 38 -30.73 17.50 5.29
CA SER A 38 -30.64 18.85 5.86
C SER A 38 -30.11 18.68 7.28
N GLY A 39 -28.78 18.74 7.43
CA GLY A 39 -28.11 18.56 8.71
C GLY A 39 -28.68 19.48 9.80
N ASP A 40 -28.36 19.16 11.05
CA ASP A 40 -28.74 19.94 12.24
C ASP A 40 -28.32 21.42 12.18
N THR A 41 -27.29 21.75 11.40
CA THR A 41 -26.81 23.12 11.17
C THR A 41 -27.54 23.85 10.04
N GLY A 42 -28.36 23.15 9.24
CA GLY A 42 -28.92 23.66 7.99
C GLY A 42 -27.92 23.70 6.81
N PHE A 43 -26.66 23.32 7.03
CA PHE A 43 -25.60 23.35 6.02
C PHE A 43 -25.07 21.94 5.70
N SER A 44 -24.53 21.79 4.49
CA SER A 44 -23.84 20.60 3.99
C SER A 44 -22.59 21.03 3.23
N TRP A 45 -21.58 20.17 3.14
CA TRP A 45 -20.36 20.46 2.38
C TRP A 45 -20.64 20.87 0.92
N THR A 46 -21.69 20.33 0.30
CA THR A 46 -22.07 20.69 -1.08
C THR A 46 -22.53 22.16 -1.18
N GLY A 47 -23.04 22.74 -0.10
CA GLY A 47 -23.43 24.15 -0.03
C GLY A 47 -22.24 25.12 0.10
N LYS A 48 -21.02 24.63 0.37
CA LYS A 48 -19.84 25.47 0.51
C LYS A 48 -19.46 26.10 -0.83
N THR A 49 -19.00 27.35 -0.79
CA THR A 49 -18.52 28.06 -1.97
C THR A 49 -17.08 27.68 -2.32
N TYR A 50 -16.80 27.58 -3.62
CA TYR A 50 -15.47 27.46 -4.20
C TYR A 50 -15.27 28.57 -5.24
N GLY A 51 -14.09 29.20 -5.24
CA GLY A 51 -13.83 30.35 -6.12
C GLY A 51 -14.73 31.56 -5.81
N ILE A 52 -15.21 32.22 -6.86
CA ILE A 52 -16.07 33.41 -6.75
C ILE A 52 -17.54 32.96 -6.79
N GLU A 53 -18.17 32.93 -5.62
CA GLU A 53 -19.62 32.75 -5.39
C GLU A 53 -20.27 31.44 -5.90
N GLN A 54 -19.53 30.49 -6.45
CA GLN A 54 -20.10 29.20 -6.87
C GLN A 54 -20.11 28.18 -5.74
N THR A 55 -21.21 27.46 -5.55
CA THR A 55 -21.30 26.36 -4.57
C THR A 55 -21.00 25.02 -5.23
N TYR A 56 -20.43 24.06 -4.49
CA TYR A 56 -20.21 22.71 -5.02
C TYR A 56 -21.51 22.08 -5.56
N LYS A 57 -22.66 22.39 -4.93
CA LYS A 57 -23.99 21.95 -5.36
C LYS A 57 -24.37 22.47 -6.77
N ALA A 58 -23.94 23.68 -7.12
CA ALA A 58 -24.18 24.29 -8.43
C ALA A 58 -23.15 23.86 -9.50
N SER A 59 -22.09 23.17 -9.12
CA SER A 59 -21.06 22.69 -10.04
C SER A 59 -21.48 21.45 -10.84
N GLY A 60 -20.75 21.12 -11.90
CA GLY A 60 -21.02 19.92 -12.72
C GLY A 60 -20.77 18.61 -11.95
N GLY A 61 -21.58 17.58 -12.25
CA GLY A 61 -21.55 16.30 -11.53
C GLY A 61 -20.18 15.60 -11.53
N LEU A 62 -19.38 15.75 -12.58
CA LEU A 62 -18.02 15.20 -12.62
C LEU A 62 -17.11 15.85 -11.56
N PHE A 63 -17.22 17.17 -11.37
CA PHE A 63 -16.45 17.91 -10.37
C PHE A 63 -16.89 17.54 -8.95
N GLN A 64 -18.20 17.41 -8.74
CA GLN A 64 -18.76 16.92 -7.47
C GLN A 64 -18.26 15.51 -7.13
N TYR A 65 -18.29 14.59 -8.10
CA TYR A 65 -17.80 13.23 -7.92
C TYR A 65 -16.33 13.21 -7.52
N PHE A 66 -15.45 13.88 -8.28
CA PHE A 66 -14.03 13.89 -7.97
C PHE A 66 -13.69 14.63 -6.68
N THR A 67 -14.49 15.62 -6.28
CA THR A 67 -14.37 16.27 -4.99
C THR A 67 -14.70 15.31 -3.84
N ALA A 68 -15.81 14.59 -3.94
CA ALA A 68 -16.19 13.59 -2.93
C ALA A 68 -15.21 12.40 -2.90
N PHE A 69 -14.72 11.97 -4.05
CA PHE A 69 -13.70 10.93 -4.17
C PHE A 69 -12.35 11.37 -3.59
N HIS A 70 -11.93 12.62 -3.85
CA HIS A 70 -10.72 13.18 -3.26
C HIS A 70 -10.85 13.29 -1.73
N TRP A 71 -12.00 13.75 -1.22
CA TRP A 71 -12.29 13.74 0.21
C TRP A 71 -12.16 12.33 0.82
N ALA A 72 -12.70 11.30 0.16
CA ALA A 72 -12.59 9.92 0.65
C ALA A 72 -11.12 9.47 0.72
N LEU A 73 -10.33 9.79 -0.31
CA LEU A 73 -8.89 9.47 -0.35
C LEU A 73 -8.15 10.09 0.82
N THR A 74 -8.47 11.32 1.22
CA THR A 74 -7.82 11.97 2.37
C THR A 74 -8.23 11.39 3.72
N GLN A 75 -9.30 10.58 3.80
CA GLN A 75 -9.64 9.86 5.03
C GLN A 75 -8.82 8.57 5.19
N MET A 76 -8.44 7.95 4.06
CA MET A 76 -7.63 6.72 4.05
C MET A 76 -6.13 6.98 3.94
N THR A 77 -5.74 8.12 3.38
CA THR A 77 -4.35 8.50 3.17
C THR A 77 -4.12 9.91 3.70
N PRO A 78 -2.94 10.23 4.25
CA PRO A 78 -2.65 11.60 4.66
C PRO A 78 -2.78 12.56 3.47
N GLY A 79 -3.73 13.49 3.53
CA GLY A 79 -3.96 14.46 2.48
C GLY A 79 -4.72 15.68 3.00
N SER A 80 -4.46 16.83 2.40
CA SER A 80 -5.21 18.06 2.68
C SER A 80 -6.34 18.23 1.68
N MET A 81 -7.44 18.81 2.15
CA MET A 81 -8.60 19.10 1.31
C MET A 81 -9.34 20.32 1.85
N SER A 82 -10.18 20.93 1.02
CA SER A 82 -10.90 22.18 1.30
C SER A 82 -12.37 21.99 1.67
N VAL A 83 -12.85 20.74 1.72
CA VAL A 83 -14.25 20.34 1.90
C VAL A 83 -14.46 19.57 3.21
N GLU A 84 -14.65 20.29 4.31
CA GLU A 84 -14.89 19.68 5.62
C GLU A 84 -16.39 19.44 5.92
N PRO A 85 -16.72 18.51 6.85
CA PRO A 85 -18.08 18.27 7.33
C PRO A 85 -18.76 19.55 7.87
N GLN A 86 -20.01 19.80 7.46
CA GLN A 86 -20.76 21.00 7.86
C GLN A 86 -21.90 20.73 8.86
N ASN A 87 -22.19 19.46 9.16
CA ASN A 87 -23.23 19.06 10.12
C ASN A 87 -22.81 17.81 10.93
N SER A 88 -23.58 17.46 11.95
CA SER A 88 -23.24 16.36 12.87
C SER A 88 -23.22 14.98 12.20
N VAL A 89 -24.13 14.72 11.25
CA VAL A 89 -24.18 13.42 10.54
C VAL A 89 -22.94 13.26 9.65
N GLU A 90 -22.60 14.31 8.90
CA GLU A 90 -21.36 14.41 8.15
C GLU A 90 -20.14 14.21 9.07
N ARG A 91 -20.09 14.86 10.24
CA ARG A 91 -18.95 14.71 11.17
C ARG A 91 -18.80 13.29 11.69
N ILE A 92 -19.89 12.62 12.07
CA ILE A 92 -19.86 11.24 12.58
C ILE A 92 -19.33 10.29 11.50
N PHE A 93 -19.83 10.43 10.27
CA PHE A 93 -19.36 9.60 9.16
C PHE A 93 -17.88 9.86 8.83
N ASN A 94 -17.44 11.13 8.87
CA ASN A 94 -16.03 11.50 8.68
C ASN A 94 -15.13 10.85 9.76
N ILE A 95 -15.53 10.91 11.04
CA ILE A 95 -14.79 10.29 12.14
C ILE A 95 -14.67 8.77 11.94
N ALA A 96 -15.77 8.11 11.55
CA ALA A 96 -15.76 6.69 11.25
C ALA A 96 -14.79 6.34 10.11
N CYS A 97 -14.81 7.13 9.03
CA CYS A 97 -13.89 6.95 7.89
C CYS A 97 -12.42 7.15 8.30
N LEU A 98 -12.11 8.14 9.15
CA LEU A 98 -10.76 8.38 9.66
C LEU A 98 -10.22 7.19 10.47
N ILE A 99 -11.03 6.61 11.35
CA ILE A 99 -10.64 5.44 12.16
C ILE A 99 -10.37 4.24 11.26
N LEU A 100 -11.30 3.97 10.32
CA LEU A 100 -11.15 2.87 9.36
C LEU A 100 -9.95 3.07 8.43
N GLY A 101 -9.76 4.30 7.96
CA GLY A 101 -8.63 4.70 7.12
C GLY A 101 -7.29 4.51 7.83
N LEU A 102 -7.18 4.96 9.09
CA LEU A 102 -5.99 4.75 9.91
C LEU A 102 -5.67 3.26 10.09
N ALA A 103 -6.66 2.43 10.46
CA ALA A 103 -6.47 1.00 10.67
C ALA A 103 -6.05 0.28 9.38
N PHE A 104 -6.71 0.61 8.26
CA PHE A 104 -6.41 0.04 6.95
C PHE A 104 -5.00 0.44 6.49
N PHE A 105 -4.68 1.74 6.49
CA PHE A 105 -3.39 2.25 6.02
C PHE A 105 -2.23 1.71 6.86
N SER A 106 -2.40 1.65 8.19
CA SER A 106 -1.40 1.07 9.10
C SER A 106 -1.15 -0.41 8.79
N SER A 107 -2.20 -1.17 8.47
CA SER A 107 -2.10 -2.58 8.10
C SER A 107 -1.34 -2.78 6.79
N VAL A 108 -1.60 -1.93 5.79
CA VAL A 108 -0.86 -1.94 4.51
C VAL A 108 0.63 -1.67 4.75
N ILE A 109 0.98 -0.63 5.50
CA ILE A 109 2.39 -0.30 5.81
C ILE A 109 3.06 -1.45 6.57
N SER A 110 2.36 -2.05 7.54
CA SER A 110 2.88 -3.18 8.32
C SER A 110 3.20 -4.38 7.42
N SER A 111 2.28 -4.75 6.52
CA SER A 111 2.47 -5.84 5.57
C SER A 111 3.65 -5.58 4.61
N MET A 112 3.76 -4.36 4.08
CA MET A 112 4.89 -3.96 3.24
C MET A 112 6.22 -4.03 3.99
N THR A 113 6.25 -3.54 5.23
CA THR A 113 7.43 -3.55 6.09
C THR A 113 7.87 -4.98 6.42
N ALA A 114 6.92 -5.87 6.73
CA ALA A 114 7.18 -7.28 6.96
C ALA A 114 7.80 -7.96 5.72
N THR A 115 7.24 -7.70 4.54
CA THR A 115 7.75 -8.21 3.26
C THR A 115 9.18 -7.73 2.99
N LEU A 116 9.44 -6.43 3.17
CA LEU A 116 10.79 -5.86 3.01
C LEU A 116 11.79 -6.45 4.02
N THR A 117 11.34 -6.71 5.25
CA THR A 117 12.18 -7.34 6.28
C THR A 117 12.55 -8.76 5.89
N GLN A 118 11.60 -9.56 5.40
CA GLN A 118 11.86 -10.91 4.90
C GLN A 118 12.88 -10.91 3.75
N ILE A 119 12.73 -9.98 2.78
CA ILE A 119 13.68 -9.83 1.67
C ILE A 119 15.09 -9.51 2.18
N LYS A 120 15.20 -8.61 3.17
CA LYS A 120 16.50 -8.28 3.80
C LYS A 120 17.12 -9.47 4.51
N MET A 121 16.32 -10.25 5.27
CA MET A 121 16.79 -11.44 5.97
C MET A 121 17.33 -12.50 5.01
N LEU A 122 16.60 -12.79 3.92
CA LEU A 122 17.05 -13.74 2.89
C LEU A 122 18.37 -13.30 2.24
N ARG A 123 18.53 -12.00 1.99
CA ARG A 123 19.78 -11.45 1.46
C ARG A 123 20.94 -11.61 2.45
N GLN A 124 20.71 -11.32 3.73
CA GLN A 124 21.72 -11.47 4.79
C GLN A 124 22.14 -12.94 4.99
N GLU A 125 21.18 -13.87 4.95
CA GLU A 125 21.48 -15.30 5.05
C GLU A 125 22.35 -15.77 3.88
N ARG A 126 22.01 -15.36 2.65
CA ARG A 126 22.81 -15.65 1.46
C ARG A 126 24.24 -15.12 1.58
N GLU A 127 24.40 -13.90 2.09
CA GLU A 127 25.71 -13.29 2.32
C GLU A 127 26.51 -14.06 3.38
N LYS A 128 25.86 -14.47 4.47
CA LYS A 128 26.47 -15.29 5.53
C LYS A 128 26.98 -16.64 4.99
N VAL A 129 26.21 -17.29 4.11
CA VAL A 129 26.61 -18.55 3.45
C VAL A 129 27.88 -18.33 2.60
N ILE A 130 27.91 -17.28 1.78
CA ILE A 130 29.09 -16.95 0.95
C ILE A 130 30.32 -16.65 1.81
N LEU A 131 30.17 -15.86 2.87
CA LEU A 131 31.28 -15.54 3.78
C LEU A 131 31.81 -16.79 4.51
N THR A 132 30.91 -17.71 4.87
CA THR A 132 31.29 -18.97 5.54
C THR A 132 32.04 -19.89 4.57
N LEU A 133 31.57 -19.99 3.32
CA LEU A 133 32.24 -20.72 2.26
C LEU A 133 33.64 -20.17 1.99
N ASP A 134 33.78 -18.85 1.86
CA ASP A 134 35.07 -18.19 1.63
C ASP A 134 36.06 -18.51 2.78
N LYS A 135 35.59 -18.49 4.03
CA LYS A 135 36.41 -18.87 5.20
C LYS A 135 36.83 -20.34 5.15
N PHE A 136 35.94 -21.25 4.78
CA PHE A 136 36.23 -22.69 4.67
C PHE A 136 37.28 -22.98 3.60
N LEU A 137 37.10 -22.42 2.39
CA LEU A 137 38.03 -22.62 1.26
C LEU A 137 39.43 -22.10 1.58
N ARG A 138 39.53 -20.94 2.26
CA ARG A 138 40.80 -20.39 2.75
C ARG A 138 41.46 -21.30 3.79
N ARG A 139 40.70 -21.80 4.77
CA ARG A 139 41.24 -22.70 5.82
C ARG A 139 41.77 -24.02 5.26
N LYS A 140 41.17 -24.53 4.18
CA LYS A 140 41.61 -25.78 3.52
C LYS A 140 42.69 -25.55 2.45
N ALA A 141 43.21 -24.32 2.32
CA ALA A 141 44.24 -23.95 1.35
C ALA A 141 43.90 -24.39 -0.10
N ILE A 142 42.61 -24.32 -0.46
CA ILE A 142 42.13 -24.69 -1.80
C ILE A 142 42.72 -23.71 -2.82
N SER A 143 43.18 -24.22 -3.96
CA SER A 143 43.71 -23.38 -5.04
C SER A 143 42.67 -22.36 -5.51
N ARG A 144 43.13 -21.17 -5.89
CA ARG A 144 42.25 -20.04 -6.23
C ARG A 144 41.26 -20.39 -7.34
N GLU A 145 41.70 -21.17 -8.32
CA GLU A 145 40.88 -21.60 -9.45
C GLU A 145 39.71 -22.50 -9.01
N VAL A 146 39.99 -23.52 -8.18
CA VAL A 146 38.95 -24.40 -7.64
C VAL A 146 38.01 -23.63 -6.72
N ALA A 147 38.53 -22.74 -5.88
CA ALA A 147 37.71 -21.92 -4.99
C ALA A 147 36.74 -21.00 -5.75
N LEU A 148 37.18 -20.40 -6.87
CA LEU A 148 36.32 -19.58 -7.73
C LEU A 148 35.22 -20.42 -8.40
N ASN A 149 35.57 -21.61 -8.90
CA ASN A 149 34.61 -22.52 -9.51
C ASN A 149 33.54 -22.98 -8.51
N VAL A 150 33.95 -23.36 -7.29
CA VAL A 150 33.04 -23.72 -6.20
C VAL A 150 32.14 -22.54 -5.83
N ARG A 151 32.68 -21.33 -5.66
CA ARG A 151 31.90 -20.14 -5.34
C ARG A 151 30.87 -19.82 -6.43
N LYS A 152 31.26 -19.91 -7.70
CA LYS A 152 30.36 -19.69 -8.84
C LYS A 152 29.23 -20.72 -8.82
N GLN A 153 29.54 -21.99 -8.59
CA GLN A 153 28.55 -23.06 -8.55
C GLN A 153 27.57 -22.90 -7.37
N VAL A 154 28.07 -22.56 -6.18
CA VAL A 154 27.23 -22.28 -5.01
C VAL A 154 26.35 -21.05 -5.23
N PHE A 155 26.90 -19.98 -5.82
CA PHE A 155 26.13 -18.77 -6.13
C PHE A 155 25.01 -19.06 -7.16
N GLN A 156 25.31 -19.83 -8.20
CA GLN A 156 24.32 -20.27 -9.20
C GLN A 156 23.22 -21.13 -8.57
N ARG A 157 23.58 -22.08 -7.71
CA ARG A 157 22.61 -22.91 -6.97
C ARG A 157 21.72 -22.08 -6.04
N MET A 158 22.27 -21.07 -5.36
CA MET A 158 21.47 -20.17 -4.52
C MET A 158 20.47 -19.30 -5.29
N THR A 159 20.71 -19.06 -6.58
CA THR A 159 19.74 -18.36 -7.47
C THR A 159 18.67 -19.28 -8.07
N GLN A 160 18.88 -20.59 -8.07
CA GLN A 160 17.92 -21.57 -8.57
C GLN A 160 17.12 -22.14 -7.39
N ARG A 161 15.89 -21.65 -7.20
CA ARG A 161 14.96 -22.20 -6.18
C ARG A 161 14.56 -23.63 -6.53
N LYS A 162 15.05 -24.61 -5.75
CA LYS A 162 14.26 -25.69 -5.12
C LYS A 162 15.10 -26.36 -4.03
N PRO A 163 14.50 -26.75 -2.88
CA PRO A 163 15.22 -27.41 -1.81
C PRO A 163 15.60 -28.83 -2.24
N LEU A 164 16.83 -29.25 -1.94
CA LEU A 164 17.16 -30.67 -1.92
C LEU A 164 16.57 -31.22 -0.62
N GLU A 165 15.41 -31.87 -0.72
CA GLU A 165 15.12 -32.96 0.19
C GLU A 165 16.24 -33.98 -0.01
N MET A 166 17.15 -34.08 0.95
CA MET A 166 17.98 -35.26 1.07
C MET A 166 17.08 -36.33 1.64
N VAL A 167 16.52 -37.14 0.75
CA VAL A 167 15.94 -38.42 1.12
C VAL A 167 17.14 -39.31 1.49
N ASP A 168 17.29 -39.54 2.78
CA ASP A 168 18.16 -40.57 3.35
C ASP A 168 17.60 -41.98 3.04
#